data_AF-A0A7S2RX42-F1
#
_entry.id   AF-A0A7S2RX42-F1
#
_cell.length_a   1.000
_cell.length_b   1.000
_cell.length_c   1.000
_cell.angle_alpha   90.00
_cell.angle_beta   90.00
_cell.angle_gamma   90.00
#
_symmetry.space_group_name_H-M   'P 1'
#
loop_
_entity.id
_entity.type
_entity.pdbx_description
1 polymer ?
#
loop_
_entity_poly.entity_id
_entity_poly.type
_entity_poly.pdbx_seq_one_letter_code
_entity_poly.pdbx_strand_id
1 'polypeptide(L)'
;QILAGMWEAYRGNIFGGNAFTSYGGFWMGFALFEILMVISPLNPPAKDGKAVWLAVWGVFTLLNFIGTLNANRVVQFVFASLTTLFFMLAIGVHSHGMHVAAGYVGIICGS
;
A
#
# COMPACT_ATOMS: atom_id res chain seq x y z
N GLN A 1 -1.13 11.49 -6.03
CA GLN A 1 -0.32 10.37 -6.56
C GLN A 1 -0.69 9.99 -7.99
N ILE A 2 -1.97 9.78 -8.32
CA ILE A 2 -2.39 9.45 -9.71
C ILE A 2 -1.86 10.44 -10.75
N LEU A 3 -2.08 11.74 -10.53
CA LEU A 3 -1.59 12.77 -11.46
C LEU A 3 -0.06 12.76 -11.61
N ALA A 4 0.67 12.47 -10.54
CA ALA A 4 2.13 12.33 -10.60
C ALA A 4 2.53 11.11 -11.44
N GLY A 5 1.81 9.99 -11.30
CA GLY A 5 2.01 8.80 -12.12
C GLY A 5 1.73 9.03 -13.61
N MET A 6 0.67 9.79 -13.94
CA MET A 6 0.40 10.20 -15.33
C MET A 6 1.57 10.98 -15.92
N TRP A 7 2.14 11.92 -15.16
CA TRP A 7 3.29 12.71 -15.62
C TRP A 7 4.60 11.94 -15.70
N GLU A 8 4.86 11.01 -14.77
CA GLU A 8 6.03 10.13 -14.85
C GLU A 8 5.94 9.19 -16.06
N ALA A 9 4.75 8.65 -16.36
CA ALA A 9 4.53 7.83 -17.55
C ALA A 9 4.75 8.65 -18.84
N TYR A 10 4.24 9.88 -18.89
CA TYR A 10 4.47 10.80 -20.01
C TYR A 10 5.96 11.10 -20.23
N ARG A 11 6.74 11.22 -19.14
CA ARG A 11 8.20 11.39 -19.18
C ARG A 11 8.99 10.13 -19.54
N GLY A 12 8.33 9.00 -19.76
CA GLY A 12 8.97 7.71 -20.06
C GLY A 12 9.50 6.96 -18.82
N ASN A 13 9.24 7.45 -17.61
CA ASN A 13 9.57 6.70 -16.38
C ASN A 13 8.45 5.70 -16.07
N ILE A 14 8.55 4.51 -16.67
CA ILE A 14 7.53 3.45 -16.53
C ILE A 14 7.40 2.97 -15.09
N PHE A 15 8.50 2.84 -14.36
CA PHE A 15 8.47 2.40 -12.96
C PHE A 15 7.72 3.41 -12.08
N GLY A 16 8.10 4.69 -12.16
CA GLY A 16 7.44 5.76 -11.41
C GLY A 16 5.97 5.92 -11.81
N GLY A 17 5.67 5.83 -13.12
CA GLY A 17 4.31 5.88 -13.63
C GLY A 17 3.42 4.78 -13.07
N ASN A 18 3.91 3.53 -13.08
CA ASN A 18 3.22 2.39 -12.49
C ASN A 18 3.02 2.57 -10.98
N ALA A 19 4.11 2.82 -10.24
CA ALA A 19 4.05 2.92 -8.78
C ALA A 19 3.11 4.04 -8.31
N PHE A 20 3.27 5.27 -8.81
CA PHE A 20 2.47 6.40 -8.33
C PHE A 20 1.00 6.32 -8.76
N THR A 21 0.71 5.79 -9.96
CA THR A 21 -0.68 5.60 -10.39
C THR A 21 -1.36 4.52 -9.53
N SER A 22 -0.70 3.37 -9.34
CA SER A 22 -1.23 2.27 -8.53
C SER A 22 -1.46 2.67 -7.08
N TYR A 23 -0.48 3.29 -6.39
CA TYR A 23 -0.68 3.73 -4.99
C TYR A 23 -1.71 4.85 -4.87
N GLY A 24 -1.84 5.71 -5.88
CA GLY A 24 -2.95 6.67 -5.94
C GLY A 24 -4.30 5.97 -6.02
N GLY A 25 -4.42 4.91 -6.82
CA GLY A 25 -5.60 4.05 -6.87
C GLY A 25 -5.86 3.32 -5.56
N PHE A 26 -4.82 2.81 -4.89
CA PHE A 26 -4.91 2.19 -3.57
C PHE A 26 -5.59 3.12 -2.57
N TRP A 27 -5.13 4.37 -2.44
CA TRP A 27 -5.67 5.31 -1.45
C TRP A 27 -7.15 5.64 -1.70
N MET A 28 -7.53 5.87 -2.97
CA MET A 28 -8.93 6.14 -3.30
C MET A 28 -9.82 4.92 -3.05
N GLY A 29 -9.35 3.71 -3.43
CA GLY A 29 -10.08 2.47 -3.17
C GLY A 29 -10.22 2.16 -1.69
N PHE A 30 -9.15 2.36 -0.91
CA PHE A 30 -9.15 2.17 0.54
C PHE A 30 -10.06 3.16 1.25
N ALA A 31 -10.00 4.45 0.88
CA ALA A 31 -10.89 5.47 1.43
C ALA A 31 -12.36 5.17 1.09
N LEU A 32 -12.66 4.77 -0.15
CA LEU A 32 -14.01 4.37 -0.55
C LEU A 32 -14.50 3.17 0.27
N PHE A 33 -13.67 2.15 0.46
CA PHE A 33 -14.01 1.01 1.31
C PHE A 33 -14.34 1.44 2.74
N GLU A 34 -13.50 2.25 3.39
CA GLU A 34 -13.75 2.73 4.75
C GLU A 34 -15.03 3.57 4.85
N ILE A 35 -15.27 4.47 3.88
CA ILE A 35 -16.49 5.28 3.82
C ILE A 35 -17.74 4.39 3.69
N LEU A 36 -17.70 3.41 2.78
CA LEU A 36 -18.83 2.49 2.58
C LEU A 36 -19.09 1.66 3.83
N MET A 37 -18.06 1.22 4.54
CA MET A 37 -18.20 0.49 5.79
C MET A 37 -18.86 1.31 6.91
N VAL A 38 -18.73 2.65 6.88
CA VAL A 38 -19.41 3.55 7.82
C VAL A 38 -20.86 3.83 7.39
N ILE A 39 -21.11 4.08 6.10
CA ILE A 39 -22.43 4.50 5.60
C ILE A 39 -23.39 3.31 5.43
N SER A 40 -22.87 2.16 5.02
CA SER A 40 -23.65 0.94 4.79
C SER A 40 -22.78 -0.29 5.12
N PRO A 41 -22.74 -0.72 6.39
CA PRO A 41 -21.89 -1.82 6.82
C PRO A 41 -22.22 -3.10 6.04
N LEU A 42 -21.24 -3.59 5.27
CA LEU A 42 -21.38 -4.84 4.52
C LEU A 42 -21.27 -6.04 5.48
N ASN A 43 -22.38 -6.77 5.67
CA ASN A 43 -22.43 -8.08 6.31
C ASN A 43 -22.64 -9.17 5.25
N PRO A 44 -21.86 -10.28 5.16
CA PRO A 44 -20.55 -10.63 5.78
C PRO A 44 -19.42 -11.05 4.75
N PRO A 45 -18.09 -11.13 5.07
CA PRO A 45 -17.28 -10.46 6.09
C PRO A 45 -16.29 -9.43 5.47
N ALA A 46 -16.56 -8.13 5.62
CA ALA A 46 -15.69 -7.06 5.10
C ALA A 46 -14.27 -7.05 5.70
N LYS A 47 -14.11 -7.62 6.91
CA LYS A 47 -12.84 -7.69 7.63
C LYS A 47 -11.82 -8.58 6.93
N ASP A 48 -12.21 -9.80 6.55
CA ASP A 48 -11.32 -10.73 5.85
C ASP A 48 -10.98 -10.20 4.45
N GLY A 49 -11.95 -9.55 3.79
CA GLY A 49 -11.73 -8.83 2.54
C GLY A 49 -10.65 -7.75 2.65
N LYS A 50 -10.66 -6.96 3.74
CA LYS A 50 -9.62 -5.96 4.02
C LYS A 50 -8.24 -6.60 4.21
N ALA A 51 -8.16 -7.72 4.93
CA ALA A 51 -6.90 -8.44 5.14
C ALA A 51 -6.32 -8.96 3.81
N VAL A 52 -7.15 -9.59 2.98
CA VAL A 52 -6.75 -10.07 1.65
C VAL A 52 -6.34 -8.91 0.74
N TRP A 53 -7.11 -7.82 0.72
CA TRP A 53 -6.77 -6.61 -0.03
C TRP A 53 -5.37 -6.09 0.35
N LEU A 54 -5.10 -5.89 1.64
CA LEU A 54 -3.79 -5.42 2.13
C LEU A 54 -2.66 -6.41 1.81
N ALA A 55 -2.91 -7.73 1.90
CA ALA A 55 -1.91 -8.74 1.57
C ALA A 55 -1.56 -8.74 0.07
N VAL A 56 -2.57 -8.61 -0.82
CA VAL A 56 -2.36 -8.48 -2.27
C VAL A 56 -1.56 -7.23 -2.59
N TRP A 57 -1.85 -6.10 -1.93
CA TRP A 57 -1.04 -4.89 -2.05
C TRP A 57 0.39 -5.10 -1.53
N GLY A 58 0.60 -5.86 -0.46
CA GLY A 58 1.93 -6.27 0.01
C GLY A 58 2.72 -7.06 -1.03
N VAL A 59 2.08 -8.02 -1.71
CA VAL A 59 2.70 -8.78 -2.82
C VAL A 59 3.02 -7.85 -3.99
N PHE A 60 2.10 -6.96 -4.39
CA PHE A 60 2.36 -5.97 -5.42
C PHE A 60 3.56 -5.08 -5.06
N THR A 61 3.62 -4.56 -3.82
CA THR A 61 4.74 -3.74 -3.36
C THR A 61 6.04 -4.53 -3.32
N LEU A 62 6.03 -5.81 -2.93
CA LEU A 62 7.20 -6.68 -2.98
C LEU A 62 7.75 -6.83 -4.40
N LEU A 63 6.87 -7.01 -5.40
CA LEU A 63 7.31 -7.07 -6.80
C LEU A 63 7.94 -5.74 -7.25
N ASN A 64 7.38 -4.60 -6.81
CA ASN A 64 7.99 -3.30 -7.09
C ASN A 64 9.32 -3.11 -6.34
N PHE A 65 9.46 -3.64 -5.12
CA PHE A 65 10.72 -3.63 -4.36
C PHE A 65 11.83 -4.38 -5.12
N ILE A 66 11.52 -5.53 -5.71
CA ILE A 66 12.48 -6.24 -6.58
C ILE A 66 12.89 -5.35 -7.77
N GLY A 67 11.95 -4.59 -8.33
CA GLY A 67 12.22 -3.59 -9.36
C GLY A 67 13.14 -2.44 -8.92
N THR A 68 13.27 -2.20 -7.61
CA THR A 68 14.09 -1.09 -7.06
C THR A 68 15.50 -1.50 -6.67
N LEU A 69 15.90 -2.76 -6.86
CA LEU A 69 17.23 -3.27 -6.50
C LEU A 69 18.39 -2.53 -7.20
N ASN A 70 18.13 -1.96 -8.39
CA ASN A 70 19.08 -1.11 -9.12
C ASN A 70 18.87 0.40 -8.91
N ALA A 71 17.86 0.80 -8.10
CA ALA A 71 17.58 2.18 -7.75
C ALA A 71 18.43 2.64 -6.56
N ASN A 72 18.26 3.91 -6.15
CA ASN A 72 18.95 4.44 -4.98
C ASN A 72 18.46 3.77 -3.67
N ARG A 73 19.29 3.85 -2.62
CA ARG A 73 19.01 3.22 -1.31
C ARG A 73 17.76 3.74 -0.63
N VAL A 74 17.39 5.00 -0.86
CA VAL A 74 16.18 5.60 -0.29
C VAL A 74 14.93 4.95 -0.89
N VAL A 75 14.88 4.79 -2.21
CA VAL A 75 13.77 4.13 -2.89
C VAL A 75 13.68 2.65 -2.48
N GLN A 76 14.82 1.96 -2.36
CA GLN A 76 14.84 0.59 -1.83
C GLN A 76 14.26 0.52 -0.42
N PHE A 77 14.69 1.43 0.46
CA PHE A 77 14.19 1.50 1.82
C PHE A 77 12.69 1.71 1.87
N VAL A 78 12.16 2.71 1.13
CA VAL A 78 10.73 3.01 1.08
C VAL A 78 9.92 1.80 0.62
N PHE A 79 10.34 1.11 -0.44
CA PHE A 79 9.61 -0.07 -0.92
C PHE A 79 9.73 -1.26 0.03
N ALA A 80 10.89 -1.47 0.68
CA ALA A 80 11.07 -2.54 1.67
C ALA A 80 10.21 -2.31 2.93
N SER A 81 10.24 -1.09 3.46
CA SER A 81 9.43 -0.71 4.63
C SER A 81 7.94 -0.75 4.29
N LEU A 82 7.55 -0.34 3.08
CA LEU A 82 6.17 -0.39 2.63
C LEU A 82 5.66 -1.82 2.40
N THR A 83 6.49 -2.72 1.85
CA THR A 83 6.16 -4.15 1.76
C THR A 83 5.88 -4.72 3.14
N THR A 84 6.79 -4.44 4.08
CA THR A 84 6.67 -4.91 5.48
C THR A 84 5.40 -4.35 6.12
N LEU A 85 5.13 -3.06 5.91
CA LEU A 85 3.94 -2.37 6.41
C LEU A 85 2.66 -3.06 5.93
N PHE A 86 2.52 -3.35 4.63
CA PHE A 86 1.31 -3.97 4.09
C PHE A 86 1.03 -5.35 4.69
N PHE A 87 2.05 -6.20 4.82
CA PHE A 87 1.88 -7.51 5.44
C PHE A 87 1.57 -7.39 6.94
N MET A 88 2.22 -6.47 7.65
CA MET A 88 1.89 -6.21 9.07
C MET A 88 0.48 -5.67 9.23
N LEU A 89 -0.01 -4.80 8.34
CA LEU A 89 -1.39 -4.30 8.37
C LEU A 89 -2.39 -5.42 8.07
N ALA A 90 -2.11 -6.30 7.11
CA ALA A 90 -2.95 -7.45 6.79
C ALA A 90 -3.11 -8.39 8.00
N ILE A 91 -2.02 -8.73 8.68
CA ILE A 91 -2.04 -9.50 9.93
C ILE A 91 -2.71 -8.70 11.05
N GLY A 92 -2.46 -7.38 11.08
CA GLY A 92 -2.99 -6.42 12.04
C GLY A 92 -4.52 -6.31 12.02
N VAL A 93 -5.16 -6.70 10.92
CA VAL A 93 -6.63 -6.83 10.87
C VAL A 93 -7.13 -7.78 11.97
N HIS A 94 -6.40 -8.85 12.27
CA HIS A 94 -6.77 -9.84 13.28
C HIS A 94 -5.98 -9.72 14.59
N SER A 95 -4.91 -8.92 14.62
CA SER A 95 -4.05 -8.75 15.79
C SER A 95 -3.82 -7.27 16.09
N HIS A 96 -4.39 -6.78 17.20
CA HIS A 96 -4.25 -5.39 17.61
C HIS A 96 -2.77 -4.99 17.85
N GLY A 97 -1.98 -5.86 18.50
CA GLY A 97 -0.56 -5.60 18.74
C GLY A 97 0.23 -5.45 17.43
N MET A 98 -0.07 -6.28 16.43
CA MET A 98 0.55 -6.16 15.10
C MET A 98 0.10 -4.88 14.38
N HIS A 99 -1.16 -4.47 14.55
CA HIS A 99 -1.66 -3.21 13.98
C HIS A 99 -0.93 -1.99 14.54
N VAL A 100 -0.70 -1.95 15.86
CA VAL A 100 0.07 -0.88 16.51
C VAL A 100 1.53 -0.88 16.04
N ALA A 101 2.16 -2.06 15.96
CA ALA A 101 3.52 -2.20 15.44
C ALA A 101 3.63 -1.71 13.97
N ALA A 102 2.62 -2.04 13.14
CA ALA A 102 2.53 -1.56 11.77
C ALA A 102 2.45 -0.02 11.71
N GLY A 103 1.75 0.62 12.65
CA GLY A 103 1.71 2.08 12.76
C GLY A 103 3.09 2.72 12.88
N TYR A 104 3.96 2.17 13.74
CA TYR A 104 5.34 2.65 13.87
C TYR A 104 6.16 2.47 12.58
N VAL A 105 6.04 1.31 11.92
CA VAL A 105 6.68 1.07 10.62
C VAL A 105 6.14 2.04 9.56
N GLY A 106 4.85 2.37 9.61
CA GLY A 106 4.21 3.33 8.70
C GLY A 106 4.75 4.75 8.87
N ILE A 107 4.97 5.19 10.11
CA ILE A 107 5.60 6.49 10.40
C ILE A 107 7.00 6.54 9.79
N ILE A 108 7.83 5.51 10.03
CA ILE A 108 9.19 5.41 9.49
C ILE A 108 9.19 5.36 7.96
N CYS A 109 8.21 4.69 7.36
CA CYS A 109 8.09 4.58 5.90
C CYS A 109 7.71 5.92 5.25
N GLY A 110 6.94 6.76 5.95
CA GLY A 110 6.38 8.00 5.41
C GLY A 110 7.17 9.27 5.74
N SER A 111 8.10 9.21 6.70
CA SER A 111 8.99 10.30 7.11
C SER A 111 10.18 10.46 6.17
#